data_AF-A0A7V3UK86-F1
#
_entry.id   AF-A0A7V3UK86-F1
#
_cell.length_a   1.000
_cell.length_b   1.000
_cell.length_c   1.000
_cell.angle_alpha   90.00
_cell.angle_beta   90.00
_cell.angle_gamma   90.00
#
_symmetry.space_group_name_H-M   'P 1'
#
loop_
_entity.id
_entity.type
_entity.pdbx_description
1 polymer ?
#
loop_
_entity_poly.entity_id
_entity_poly.type
_entity_poly.pdbx_seq_one_letter_code
_entity_poly.pdbx_strand_id
1 'polypeptide(L)'
;MKKILGYVFLLLLTSCATSSNPREGGLIGYWQHKEDYKKRIAERQQRLDDLRREGELEKQKSRDLEDERARLQAQLDEQREMLQRLDVELGQLRETIRQYQAETDAKQKEKRRIEQEITRLQSEIQALQRDTQLSIQQKEQRIQDLNKEIDALLEIAASL
;
A
#
# COMPACT_ATOMS: atom_id res chain seq x y z
N MET A 1 37.88 101.00 26.14
CA MET A 1 37.03 100.04 26.88
C MET A 1 35.57 100.46 26.77
N LYS A 2 34.66 99.50 26.59
CA LYS A 2 33.18 99.63 26.45
C LYS A 2 32.68 99.99 25.05
N LYS A 3 32.39 98.95 24.24
CA LYS A 3 31.30 98.84 23.24
C LYS A 3 31.35 97.52 22.43
N ILE A 4 31.71 96.39 23.05
CA ILE A 4 31.63 95.04 22.43
C ILE A 4 30.67 94.10 23.20
N LEU A 5 30.06 94.59 24.28
CA LEU A 5 29.20 93.79 25.16
C LEU A 5 27.72 94.13 24.92
N GLY A 6 27.20 93.82 23.73
CA GLY A 6 25.82 94.15 23.36
C GLY A 6 25.19 93.30 22.25
N TYR A 7 25.85 92.21 21.85
CA TYR A 7 25.40 91.37 20.73
C TYR A 7 25.40 89.86 21.04
N VAL A 8 25.36 89.50 22.33
CA VAL A 8 25.38 88.09 22.77
C VAL A 8 24.05 87.65 23.42
N PHE A 9 23.06 88.54 23.54
CA PHE A 9 21.80 88.25 24.24
C PHE A 9 20.55 88.20 23.34
N LEU A 10 20.70 87.91 22.04
CA LEU A 10 19.56 87.83 21.10
C LEU A 10 19.67 86.67 20.09
N LEU A 11 20.24 85.54 20.50
CA LEU A 11 20.36 84.31 19.67
C LEU A 11 20.20 83.02 20.51
N LEU A 12 19.26 83.00 21.46
CA LEU A 12 18.99 81.82 22.31
C LEU A 12 17.52 81.38 22.35
N LEU A 13 16.69 81.75 21.37
CA LEU A 13 15.28 81.35 21.35
C LEU A 13 14.74 80.96 19.96
N THR A 14 15.49 80.20 19.16
CA THR A 14 14.89 79.50 18.01
C THR A 14 15.72 78.28 17.63
N SER A 15 15.54 77.16 18.34
CA SER A 15 15.80 75.80 17.83
C SER A 15 15.28 74.76 18.82
N CYS A 16 13.96 74.76 19.12
CA CYS A 16 13.34 73.49 19.44
C CYS A 16 13.36 72.69 18.14
N ALA A 17 14.28 71.72 18.06
CA ALA A 17 14.24 70.69 17.04
C ALA A 17 12.84 70.06 17.12
N THR A 18 12.00 70.35 16.13
CA THR A 18 10.82 69.54 15.84
C THR A 18 11.37 68.19 15.43
N SER A 19 11.47 67.29 16.41
CA SER A 19 11.68 65.88 16.12
C SER A 19 10.47 65.46 15.29
N SER A 20 10.72 65.15 14.01
CA SER A 20 9.72 64.58 13.10
C SER A 20 9.36 63.14 13.48
N ASN A 21 9.81 62.67 14.66
CA ASN A 21 9.38 61.45 15.30
C ASN A 21 8.16 61.72 16.22
N PRO A 22 6.92 61.48 15.76
CA PRO A 22 5.70 61.71 16.54
C PRO A 22 5.54 60.76 17.75
N ARG A 23 6.55 59.92 18.05
CA ARG A 23 6.66 59.15 19.30
C ARG A 23 7.35 59.94 20.42
N GLU A 24 8.04 61.04 20.10
CA GLU A 24 8.81 61.85 21.05
C GLU A 24 8.11 63.15 21.45
N GLY A 25 7.11 63.58 20.68
CA GLY A 25 6.25 64.71 21.04
C GLY A 25 5.07 64.24 21.90
N GLY A 26 4.97 64.73 23.14
CA GLY A 26 3.80 64.55 23.99
C GLY A 26 2.53 65.21 23.39
N LEU A 27 1.53 65.51 24.22
CA LEU A 27 0.19 65.99 23.81
C LEU A 27 0.18 67.06 22.69
N ILE A 28 1.17 67.96 22.62
CA ILE A 28 1.27 69.00 21.58
C ILE A 28 1.53 68.42 20.17
N GLY A 29 2.36 67.38 20.04
CA GLY A 29 2.66 66.72 18.75
C GLY A 29 1.47 65.91 18.21
N TYR A 30 0.62 65.40 19.10
CA TYR A 30 -0.64 64.73 18.73
C TYR A 30 -1.61 65.69 18.01
N TRP A 31 -1.73 66.93 18.47
CA TRP A 31 -2.63 67.93 17.85
C TRP A 31 -2.13 68.38 16.48
N GLN A 32 -0.81 68.49 16.28
CA GLN A 32 -0.21 68.92 15.01
C GLN A 32 -0.22 67.81 13.94
N HIS A 33 -0.22 66.53 14.34
CA HIS A 33 -0.15 65.36 13.45
C HIS A 33 -1.33 64.40 13.60
N LYS A 34 -2.51 64.91 13.99
CA LYS A 34 -3.72 64.12 14.29
C LYS A 34 -4.13 63.19 13.16
N GLU A 35 -4.02 63.65 11.91
CA GLU A 35 -4.38 62.85 10.72
C GLU A 35 -3.36 61.73 10.44
N ASP A 36 -2.06 61.96 10.68
CA ASP A 36 -1.04 60.91 10.53
C ASP A 36 -1.17 59.81 11.59
N TYR A 37 -1.63 60.16 12.79
CA TYR A 37 -1.97 59.17 13.82
C TYR A 37 -3.14 58.28 13.38
N LYS A 38 -4.23 58.88 12.88
CA LYS A 38 -5.39 58.12 12.37
C LYS A 38 -5.02 57.18 11.24
N LYS A 39 -4.18 57.64 10.28
CA LYS A 39 -3.67 56.80 9.18
C LYS A 39 -2.94 55.56 9.70
N ARG A 40 -2.02 55.70 10.67
CA ARG A 40 -1.31 54.54 11.24
C ARG A 40 -2.23 53.56 11.96
N ILE A 41 -3.26 54.06 12.65
CA ILE A 41 -4.25 53.18 13.29
C ILE A 41 -5.04 52.42 12.23
N ALA A 42 -5.50 53.09 11.17
CA ALA A 42 -6.18 52.46 10.05
C ALA A 42 -5.28 51.41 9.35
N GLU A 43 -4.02 51.73 9.05
CA GLU A 43 -3.05 50.79 8.47
C GLU A 43 -2.77 49.58 9.36
N ARG A 44 -2.71 49.77 10.68
CA ARG A 44 -2.55 48.65 11.62
C ARG A 44 -3.79 47.77 11.66
N GLN A 45 -4.99 48.38 11.66
CA GLN A 45 -6.23 47.64 11.62
C GLN A 45 -6.34 46.81 10.34
N GLN A 46 -6.05 47.43 9.19
CA GLN A 46 -6.01 46.74 7.91
C GLN A 46 -5.01 45.58 7.91
N ARG A 47 -3.78 45.79 8.39
CA ARG A 47 -2.78 44.71 8.51
C ARG A 47 -3.25 43.58 9.42
N LEU A 48 -3.92 43.88 10.53
CA LEU A 48 -4.46 42.84 11.43
C LEU A 48 -5.56 42.04 10.74
N ASP A 49 -6.42 42.70 9.97
CA ASP A 49 -7.50 42.05 9.24
C ASP A 49 -6.96 41.20 8.06
N ASP A 50 -5.89 41.66 7.40
CA ASP A 50 -5.15 40.88 6.39
C ASP A 50 -4.53 39.63 6.99
N LEU A 51 -3.78 39.77 8.09
CA LEU A 51 -3.14 38.65 8.79
C LEU A 51 -4.16 37.63 9.33
N ARG A 52 -5.33 38.09 9.77
CA ARG A 52 -6.43 37.20 10.20
C ARG A 52 -6.94 36.36 9.03
N ARG A 53 -7.18 36.99 7.88
CA ARG A 53 -7.62 36.30 6.66
C ARG A 53 -6.59 35.28 6.18
N GLU A 54 -5.31 35.67 6.15
CA GLU A 54 -4.22 34.75 5.82
C GLU A 54 -4.16 33.57 6.80
N GLY A 55 -4.29 33.84 8.11
CA GLY A 55 -4.30 32.79 9.13
C GLY A 55 -5.51 31.84 9.03
N GLU A 56 -6.67 32.34 8.61
CA GLU A 56 -7.86 31.51 8.35
C GLU A 56 -7.68 30.64 7.10
N LEU A 57 -7.14 31.20 6.03
CA LEU A 57 -6.83 30.45 4.80
C LEU A 57 -5.81 29.34 5.07
N GLU A 58 -4.76 29.63 5.84
CA GLU A 58 -3.74 28.64 6.16
C GLU A 58 -4.28 27.54 7.08
N LYS A 59 -5.16 27.88 8.03
CA LYS A 59 -5.88 26.88 8.84
C LYS A 59 -6.77 25.97 7.98
N GLN A 60 -7.45 26.52 6.97
CA GLN A 60 -8.25 25.72 6.04
C GLN A 60 -7.37 24.76 5.25
N LYS A 61 -6.28 25.24 4.65
CA LYS A 61 -5.32 24.38 3.95
C LYS A 61 -4.75 23.29 4.84
N SER A 62 -4.41 23.60 6.08
CA SER A 62 -3.91 22.60 7.04
C SER A 62 -4.95 21.50 7.28
N ARG A 63 -6.23 21.86 7.43
CA ARG A 63 -7.31 20.88 7.59
C ARG A 63 -7.52 20.05 6.34
N ASP A 64 -7.52 20.67 5.17
CA ASP A 64 -7.68 19.97 3.90
C ASP A 64 -6.56 18.96 3.66
N LEU A 65 -5.31 19.33 4.00
CA LEU A 65 -4.16 18.44 3.92
C LEU A 65 -4.21 17.31 4.96
N GLU A 66 -4.69 17.58 6.16
CA GLU A 66 -4.91 16.56 7.19
C GLU A 66 -5.98 15.54 6.75
N ASP A 67 -7.07 16.02 6.17
CA ASP A 67 -8.15 15.19 5.62
C ASP A 67 -7.65 14.37 4.42
N GLU A 68 -6.89 14.97 3.51
CA GLU A 68 -6.28 14.27 2.37
C GLU A 68 -5.31 13.18 2.85
N ARG A 69 -4.46 13.50 3.82
CA ARG A 69 -3.55 12.53 4.43
C ARG A 69 -4.31 11.38 5.06
N ALA A 70 -5.38 11.65 5.80
CA ALA A 70 -6.19 10.61 6.43
C ALA A 70 -6.84 9.69 5.39
N ARG A 71 -7.35 10.25 4.28
CA ARG A 71 -7.92 9.48 3.16
C ARG A 71 -6.88 8.61 2.48
N LEU A 72 -5.72 9.16 2.15
CA LEU A 72 -4.62 8.41 1.53
C LEU A 72 -4.10 7.30 2.44
N GLN A 73 -4.04 7.55 3.75
CA GLN A 73 -3.66 6.53 4.72
C GLN A 73 -4.66 5.38 4.75
N ALA A 74 -5.96 5.68 4.76
CA ALA A 74 -7.01 4.65 4.69
C ALA A 74 -6.94 3.83 3.39
N GLN A 75 -6.71 4.48 2.25
CA GLN A 75 -6.52 3.79 0.97
C GLN A 75 -5.28 2.89 0.97
N LEU A 76 -4.18 3.34 1.58
CA LEU A 76 -2.95 2.56 1.69
C LEU A 76 -3.18 1.31 2.56
N ASP A 77 -3.91 1.46 3.66
CA ASP A 77 -4.21 0.35 4.56
C ASP A 77 -5.17 -0.66 3.90
N GLU A 78 -6.17 -0.20 3.14
CA GLU A 78 -7.03 -1.06 2.32
C GLU A 78 -6.22 -1.85 1.27
N GLN A 79 -5.31 -1.17 0.55
CA GLN A 79 -4.45 -1.83 -0.43
C GLN A 79 -3.52 -2.87 0.22
N ARG A 80 -3.00 -2.59 1.41
CA ARG A 80 -2.17 -3.54 2.16
C ARG A 80 -2.96 -4.76 2.58
N GLU A 81 -4.19 -4.59 3.06
CA GLU A 81 -5.07 -5.72 3.37
C GLU A 81 -5.38 -6.56 2.14
N MET A 82 -5.64 -5.92 0.99
CA MET A 82 -5.88 -6.63 -0.27
C MET A 82 -4.65 -7.44 -0.70
N LEU A 83 -3.45 -6.87 -0.61
CA LEU A 83 -2.21 -7.58 -0.90
C LEU A 83 -2.00 -8.79 0.02
N GLN A 84 -2.25 -8.64 1.32
CA GLN A 84 -2.15 -9.74 2.27
C GLN A 84 -3.13 -10.88 1.93
N ARG A 85 -4.36 -10.55 1.53
CA ARG A 85 -5.34 -11.56 1.10
C ARG A 85 -4.88 -12.29 -0.16
N LEU A 86 -4.39 -11.55 -1.16
CA LEU A 86 -3.85 -12.13 -2.38
C LEU A 86 -2.65 -13.05 -2.12
N ASP A 87 -1.75 -12.67 -1.20
CA ASP A 87 -0.62 -13.52 -0.82
C ASP A 87 -1.08 -14.85 -0.17
N VAL A 88 -2.12 -14.80 0.68
CA VAL A 88 -2.73 -16.00 1.26
C VAL A 88 -3.36 -16.89 0.19
N GLU A 89 -4.15 -16.30 -0.72
CA GLU A 89 -4.78 -17.02 -1.83
C GLU A 89 -3.74 -17.65 -2.77
N LEU A 90 -2.66 -16.94 -3.10
CA LEU A 90 -1.55 -17.47 -3.87
C LEU A 90 -0.84 -18.63 -3.15
N GLY A 91 -0.69 -18.54 -1.83
CA GLY A 91 -0.16 -19.63 -1.01
C GLY A 91 -1.03 -20.89 -1.08
N GLN A 92 -2.35 -20.73 -0.93
CA GLN A 92 -3.32 -21.82 -1.03
C GLN A 92 -3.33 -22.44 -2.43
N LEU A 93 -3.34 -21.62 -3.49
CA LEU A 93 -3.33 -22.11 -4.86
C LEU A 93 -2.07 -22.92 -5.18
N ARG A 94 -0.89 -22.46 -4.71
CA ARG A 94 0.36 -23.19 -4.85
C ARG A 94 0.31 -24.56 -4.17
N GLU A 95 -0.31 -24.64 -2.99
CA GLU A 95 -0.46 -25.90 -2.28
C GLU A 95 -1.44 -26.85 -3.00
N THR A 96 -2.57 -26.34 -3.48
CA THR A 96 -3.51 -27.10 -4.31
C THR A 96 -2.84 -27.65 -5.57
N ILE A 97 -2.01 -26.86 -6.25
CA ILE A 97 -1.24 -27.32 -7.41
C ILE A 97 -0.30 -28.47 -7.03
N ARG A 98 0.42 -28.36 -5.92
CA ARG A 98 1.31 -29.44 -5.45
C ARG A 98 0.55 -30.72 -5.13
N GLN A 99 -0.63 -30.60 -4.51
CA GLN A 99 -1.49 -31.75 -4.21
C GLN A 99 -1.95 -32.45 -5.49
N TYR A 100 -2.44 -31.70 -6.49
CA TYR A 100 -2.83 -32.28 -7.77
C TYR A 100 -1.66 -32.90 -8.53
N GLN A 101 -0.47 -32.29 -8.47
CA GLN A 101 0.74 -32.88 -9.05
C GLN A 101 1.10 -34.20 -8.38
N ALA A 102 1.10 -34.25 -7.04
CA ALA A 102 1.38 -35.46 -6.29
C ALA A 102 0.33 -36.57 -6.56
N GLU A 103 -0.95 -36.21 -6.63
CA GLU A 103 -2.03 -37.15 -6.98
C GLU A 103 -1.85 -37.69 -8.40
N THR A 104 -1.56 -36.82 -9.37
CA THR A 104 -1.31 -37.20 -10.76
C THR A 104 -0.11 -38.14 -10.86
N ASP A 105 0.99 -37.83 -10.18
CA ASP A 105 2.19 -38.68 -10.14
C ASP A 105 1.89 -40.05 -9.51
N ALA A 106 1.09 -40.08 -8.44
CA ALA A 106 0.67 -41.32 -7.80
C ALA A 106 -0.19 -42.17 -8.74
N LYS A 107 -1.19 -41.57 -9.39
CA LYS A 107 -2.04 -42.23 -10.40
C LYS A 107 -1.22 -42.77 -11.58
N GLN A 108 -0.25 -42.00 -12.07
CA GLN A 108 0.64 -42.46 -13.15
C GLN A 108 1.56 -43.61 -12.71
N LYS A 109 2.03 -43.62 -11.46
CA LYS A 109 2.79 -44.76 -10.92
C LYS A 109 1.91 -46.00 -10.80
N GLU A 110 0.69 -45.84 -10.32
CA GLU A 110 -0.26 -46.93 -10.17
C GLU A 110 -0.66 -47.53 -11.53
N LYS A 111 -0.96 -46.68 -12.51
CA LYS A 111 -1.21 -47.12 -13.88
C LYS A 111 -0.06 -47.95 -14.46
N ARG A 112 1.19 -47.48 -14.27
CA ARG A 112 2.39 -48.22 -14.71
C ARG A 112 2.53 -49.57 -14.00
N ARG A 113 2.22 -49.64 -12.71
CA ARG A 113 2.23 -50.89 -11.95
C ARG A 113 1.22 -51.88 -12.53
N ILE A 114 -0.01 -51.42 -12.78
CA ILE A 114 -1.08 -52.23 -13.37
C ILE A 114 -0.69 -52.72 -14.78
N GLU A 115 -0.13 -51.85 -15.62
CA GLU A 115 0.35 -52.22 -16.97
C GLU A 115 1.42 -53.34 -16.92
N GLN A 116 2.34 -53.27 -15.95
CA GLN A 116 3.36 -54.31 -15.73
C GLN A 116 2.74 -55.64 -15.27
N GLU A 117 1.75 -55.58 -14.40
CA GLU A 117 1.04 -56.76 -13.90
C GLU A 117 0.24 -57.46 -15.00
N ILE A 118 -0.49 -56.69 -15.81
CA ILE A 118 -1.17 -57.20 -17.01
C ILE A 118 -0.17 -57.89 -17.96
N THR A 119 0.97 -57.25 -18.22
CA THR A 119 2.02 -57.84 -19.08
C THR A 119 2.55 -59.17 -18.51
N ARG A 120 2.69 -59.26 -17.18
CA ARG A 120 3.10 -60.49 -16.49
C ARG A 120 2.05 -61.59 -16.63
N LEU A 121 0.77 -61.28 -16.38
CA LEU A 121 -0.33 -62.24 -16.50
C LEU A 121 -0.48 -62.74 -17.95
N GLN A 122 -0.34 -61.86 -18.94
CA GLN A 122 -0.31 -62.25 -20.35
C GLN A 122 0.84 -63.21 -20.67
N SER A 123 2.01 -62.99 -20.08
CA SER A 123 3.17 -63.89 -20.23
C SER A 123 2.91 -65.26 -19.57
N GLU A 124 2.24 -65.29 -18.41
CA GLU A 124 1.83 -66.52 -17.74
C GLU A 124 0.83 -67.32 -18.58
N ILE A 125 -0.15 -66.65 -19.18
CA ILE A 125 -1.09 -67.26 -20.13
C ILE A 125 -0.34 -67.91 -21.29
N GLN A 126 0.63 -67.21 -21.90
CA GLN A 126 1.43 -67.76 -22.99
C GLN A 126 2.27 -68.98 -22.57
N ALA A 127 2.79 -68.97 -21.34
CA ALA A 127 3.53 -70.11 -20.79
C ALA A 127 2.61 -71.32 -20.55
N LEU A 128 1.43 -71.11 -19.94
CA LEU A 128 0.42 -72.15 -19.71
C LEU A 128 -0.07 -72.80 -21.01
N GLN A 129 -0.21 -72.01 -22.08
CA GLN A 129 -0.57 -72.53 -23.40
C GLN A 129 0.48 -73.52 -23.93
N ARG A 130 1.78 -73.26 -23.67
CA ARG A 130 2.91 -74.10 -24.13
C ARG A 130 3.25 -75.27 -23.20
N ASP A 131 2.79 -75.25 -21.96
CA ASP A 131 3.07 -76.29 -20.97
C ASP A 131 2.49 -77.65 -21.42
N THR A 132 3.27 -78.73 -21.45
CA THR A 132 2.78 -80.05 -21.86
C THR A 132 2.35 -80.95 -20.70
N GLN A 133 2.53 -80.50 -19.45
CA GLN A 133 2.29 -81.29 -18.24
C GLN A 133 0.85 -81.18 -17.73
N LEU A 134 0.17 -80.06 -17.98
CA LEU A 134 -1.21 -79.81 -17.55
C LEU A 134 -2.24 -80.39 -18.54
N SER A 135 -3.38 -80.86 -18.00
CA SER A 135 -4.51 -81.26 -18.84
C SER A 135 -5.11 -80.03 -19.55
N ILE A 136 -5.73 -80.25 -20.72
CA ILE A 136 -6.38 -79.18 -21.49
C ILE A 136 -7.39 -78.42 -20.64
N GLN A 137 -8.22 -79.15 -19.89
CA GLN A 137 -9.26 -78.58 -19.05
C GLN A 137 -8.70 -77.71 -17.91
N GLN A 138 -7.57 -78.12 -17.30
CA GLN A 138 -6.90 -77.33 -16.25
C GLN A 138 -6.31 -76.03 -16.80
N LYS A 139 -5.69 -76.08 -17.97
CA LYS A 139 -5.16 -74.87 -18.64
C LYS A 139 -6.27 -73.88 -18.94
N GLU A 140 -7.38 -74.37 -19.50
CA GLU A 140 -8.48 -73.53 -19.94
C GLU A 140 -9.13 -72.80 -18.76
N GLN A 141 -9.31 -73.50 -17.64
CA GLN A 141 -9.78 -72.89 -16.40
C GLN A 141 -8.79 -71.85 -15.85
N ARG A 142 -7.49 -72.16 -15.82
CA ARG A 142 -6.47 -71.22 -15.34
C ARG A 142 -6.37 -69.96 -16.20
N ILE A 143 -6.45 -70.11 -17.53
CA ILE A 143 -6.44 -68.98 -18.47
C ILE A 143 -7.69 -68.12 -18.29
N GLN A 144 -8.86 -68.73 -18.08
CA GLN A 144 -10.08 -67.97 -17.79
C GLN A 144 -9.96 -67.14 -16.50
N ASP A 145 -9.37 -67.70 -15.45
CA ASP A 145 -9.16 -66.98 -14.19
C ASP A 145 -8.19 -65.81 -14.37
N LEU A 146 -7.07 -66.02 -15.07
CA LEU A 146 -6.09 -64.97 -15.37
C LEU A 146 -6.70 -63.85 -16.25
N ASN A 147 -7.58 -64.19 -17.20
CA ASN A 147 -8.26 -63.19 -18.02
C ASN A 147 -9.22 -62.32 -17.18
N LYS A 148 -9.95 -62.91 -16.24
CA LYS A 148 -10.81 -62.12 -15.31
C LYS A 148 -9.98 -61.17 -14.45
N GLU A 149 -8.80 -61.59 -14.03
CA GLU A 149 -7.88 -60.74 -13.26
C GLU A 149 -7.35 -59.57 -14.11
N ILE A 150 -7.00 -59.82 -15.38
CA ILE A 150 -6.64 -58.77 -16.33
C ILE A 150 -7.80 -57.78 -16.54
N ASP A 151 -9.03 -58.28 -16.73
CA ASP A 151 -10.21 -57.43 -16.93
C ASP A 151 -10.46 -56.52 -15.72
N ALA A 152 -10.35 -57.06 -14.50
CA ALA A 152 -10.47 -56.29 -13.26
C ALA A 152 -9.39 -55.21 -13.14
N LEU A 153 -8.15 -55.54 -13.51
CA LEU A 153 -7.04 -54.58 -13.51
C LEU A 153 -7.25 -53.45 -14.54
N LEU A 154 -7.79 -53.77 -15.72
CA LEU A 154 -8.13 -52.76 -16.74
C LEU A 154 -9.24 -51.82 -16.26
N GLU A 155 -10.23 -52.33 -15.54
CA GLU A 155 -11.30 -51.51 -14.96
C GLU A 155 -10.75 -50.54 -13.91
N ILE A 156 -9.85 -51.02 -13.03
CA ILE A 156 -9.17 -50.17 -12.06
C ILE A 156 -8.36 -49.08 -12.78
N ALA A 157 -7.56 -49.44 -13.80
CA ALA A 157 -6.75 -48.49 -14.55
C ALA A 157 -7.58 -47.42 -15.29
N ALA A 158 -8.80 -47.76 -15.73
CA ALA A 158 -9.73 -46.82 -16.36
C ALA A 158 -10.34 -45.82 -15.36
N SER A 159 -10.34 -46.15 -14.06
CA SER A 159 -10.89 -45.33 -12.98
C SER A 159 -9.88 -44.38 -12.31
N LEU A 160 -8.58 -44.50 -12.64
CA LEU A 160 -7.50 -43.64 -12.15
C LEU A 160 -7.47 -42.29 -12.86
#